data_AF-A0A941ZPI8-F1
#
_entry.id   AF-A0A941ZPI8-F1
#
_cell.length_a   1.000
_cell.length_b   1.000
_cell.length_c   1.000
_cell.angle_alpha   90.00
_cell.angle_beta   90.00
_cell.angle_gamma   90.00
#
_symmetry.space_group_name_H-M   'P 1'
#
loop_
_entity.id
_entity.type
_entity.pdbx_description
1 polymer ?
#
loop_
_entity_poly.entity_id
_entity_poly.type
_entity_poly.pdbx_seq_one_letter_code
_entity_poly.pdbx_strand_id
1 'polypeptide(L)'
;MRTRRVLIAHLTDSDAYLLDVLPHGKEASDLWGQIALLETLQRNWPAVLARYELRGMLLPQQSERFLASDYVRLRQSGISTILGINGKAYMGPGLGVATDGTSTKAVDFANRVQHELHRGEQMFRQEHPEAEAMLFVRKDATVGFYIPGADTAYGIFLGRSNDSSVTYFFRRLIEEAGILKEMPDDAIWTAPTTNNQSPAA
;
A
#
# COMPACT_ATOMS: atom_id res chain seq x y z
N MET A 1 -14.23 -3.41 -11.55
CA MET A 1 -14.40 -2.03 -12.06
C MET A 1 -13.77 -1.06 -11.05
N ARG A 2 -12.73 -0.30 -11.42
CA ARG A 2 -12.12 0.69 -10.50
C ARG A 2 -12.90 2.00 -10.65
N THR A 3 -13.38 2.60 -9.56
CA THR A 3 -14.20 3.82 -9.64
C THR A 3 -13.36 4.99 -10.17
N ARG A 4 -13.89 5.74 -11.13
CA ARG A 4 -13.18 6.87 -11.76
C ARG A 4 -13.00 8.05 -10.80
N ARG A 5 -13.89 8.17 -9.82
CA ARG A 5 -13.82 9.18 -8.75
C ARG A 5 -13.70 8.50 -7.39
N VAL A 6 -13.02 9.16 -6.47
CA VAL A 6 -12.81 8.70 -5.10
C VAL A 6 -13.12 9.83 -4.13
N LEU A 7 -13.70 9.49 -2.98
CA LEU A 7 -13.84 10.40 -1.86
C LEU A 7 -12.47 10.61 -1.22
N ILE A 8 -12.02 11.85 -1.18
CA ILE A 8 -10.83 12.26 -0.46
C ILE A 8 -11.26 12.66 0.95
N ALA A 9 -10.66 12.00 1.94
CA ALA A 9 -10.89 12.28 3.34
C ALA A 9 -9.56 12.38 4.09
N HIS A 10 -9.51 13.23 5.11
CA HIS A 10 -8.45 13.20 6.12
C HIS A 10 -8.94 12.37 7.30
N LEU A 11 -8.16 11.38 7.71
CA LEU A 11 -8.50 10.49 8.82
C LEU A 11 -7.61 10.80 10.03
N THR A 12 -8.24 10.78 11.20
CA THR A 12 -7.58 10.79 12.51
C THR A 12 -7.98 9.52 13.26
N ASP A 13 -7.54 9.37 14.50
CA ASP A 13 -7.85 8.18 15.31
C ASP A 13 -9.36 8.05 15.62
N SER A 14 -10.09 9.18 15.66
CA SER A 14 -11.52 9.23 16.01
C SER A 14 -12.42 9.70 14.88
N ASP A 15 -11.91 10.55 13.98
CA ASP A 15 -12.74 11.32 13.06
C ASP A 15 -12.31 11.17 11.59
N ALA A 16 -13.31 11.25 10.70
CA ALA A 16 -13.12 11.31 9.26
C ALA A 16 -13.65 12.65 8.70
N TYR A 17 -12.74 13.43 8.12
CA TYR A 17 -13.03 14.73 7.51
C TYR A 17 -13.16 14.58 6.01
N LEU A 18 -14.39 14.59 5.50
CA LEU A 18 -14.70 14.41 4.09
C LEU A 18 -14.44 15.71 3.32
N LEU A 19 -13.46 15.71 2.42
CA LEU A 19 -12.97 16.92 1.76
C LEU A 19 -13.63 17.16 0.40
N ASP A 20 -13.55 16.16 -0.49
CA ASP A 20 -14.10 16.29 -1.85
C ASP A 20 -14.19 14.92 -2.56
N VAL A 21 -14.91 14.84 -3.68
CA VAL A 21 -15.00 13.68 -4.57
C VAL A 21 -14.33 13.99 -5.90
N LEU A 22 -13.10 13.51 -6.07
CA LEU A 22 -12.22 13.90 -7.17
C LEU A 22 -11.88 12.72 -8.10
N PRO A 23 -11.58 12.96 -9.39
CA PRO A 23 -11.10 11.92 -10.28
C PRO A 23 -9.75 11.37 -9.78
N HIS A 24 -9.55 10.06 -9.94
CA HIS A 24 -8.32 9.38 -9.52
C HIS A 24 -7.81 8.45 -10.63
N GLY A 25 -6.49 8.25 -10.66
CA GLY A 25 -5.81 7.35 -11.58
C GLY A 25 -4.78 8.08 -12.43
N LYS A 26 -4.36 7.46 -13.54
CA LYS A 26 -3.31 8.00 -14.41
C LYS A 26 -3.62 9.39 -14.96
N GLU A 27 -4.89 9.68 -15.24
CA GLU A 27 -5.36 10.98 -15.75
C GLU A 27 -5.41 12.08 -14.69
N ALA A 28 -5.29 11.74 -13.39
CA ALA A 28 -5.35 12.66 -12.25
C ALA A 28 -4.18 12.38 -11.29
N SER A 29 -2.97 12.28 -11.84
CA SER A 29 -1.77 11.87 -11.12
C SER A 29 -1.26 12.93 -10.12
N ASP A 30 -1.64 14.19 -10.32
CA ASP A 30 -1.30 15.32 -9.47
C ASP A 30 -2.26 15.54 -8.28
N LEU A 31 -3.35 14.78 -8.21
CA LEU A 31 -4.35 14.84 -7.14
C LEU A 31 -3.72 14.87 -5.73
N TRP A 32 -2.70 14.05 -5.53
CA TRP A 32 -2.02 13.89 -4.24
C TRP A 32 -1.12 15.07 -3.85
N GLY A 33 -0.90 16.03 -4.75
CA GLY A 33 -0.18 17.28 -4.51
C GLY A 33 -1.07 18.51 -4.41
N GLN A 34 -2.41 18.35 -4.47
CA GLN A 34 -3.33 19.49 -4.48
C GLN A 34 -3.44 20.14 -3.09
N ILE A 35 -2.77 21.28 -2.91
CA ILE A 35 -2.83 22.07 -1.67
C ILE A 35 -4.25 22.52 -1.32
N ALA A 36 -5.14 22.71 -2.30
CA ALA A 36 -6.53 23.11 -2.08
C ALA A 36 -7.29 22.18 -1.12
N LEU A 37 -6.92 20.89 -1.06
CA LEU A 37 -7.46 19.93 -0.11
C LEU A 37 -7.09 20.30 1.34
N LEU A 38 -5.82 20.68 1.56
CA LEU A 38 -5.33 21.11 2.87
C LEU A 38 -5.82 22.51 3.23
N GLU A 39 -5.99 23.41 2.26
CA GLU A 39 -6.65 24.71 2.47
C GLU A 39 -8.10 24.54 2.91
N THR A 40 -8.82 23.56 2.35
CA THR A 40 -10.18 23.21 2.77
C THR A 40 -10.20 22.64 4.18
N LEU A 41 -9.26 21.76 4.52
CA LEU A 41 -9.13 21.24 5.89
C LEU A 41 -8.81 22.37 6.89
N GLN A 42 -7.88 23.28 6.54
CA GLN A 42 -7.48 24.41 7.38
C GLN A 42 -8.62 25.40 7.62
N ARG A 43 -9.42 25.68 6.59
CA ARG A 43 -10.54 26.62 6.66
C ARG A 43 -11.69 26.11 7.53
N ASN A 44 -12.02 24.82 7.42
CA ASN A 44 -13.16 24.25 8.14
C ASN A 44 -12.79 23.70 9.52
N TRP A 45 -11.59 23.11 9.66
CA TRP A 45 -11.13 22.45 10.89
C TRP A 45 -9.66 22.78 11.19
N PRO A 46 -9.34 24.05 11.50
CA PRO A 46 -7.95 24.49 11.71
C PRO A 46 -7.22 23.74 12.83
N ALA A 47 -7.95 23.26 13.84
CA ALA A 47 -7.38 22.48 14.94
C ALA A 47 -6.72 21.17 14.46
N VAL A 48 -7.21 20.58 13.38
CA VAL A 48 -6.65 19.34 12.80
C VAL A 48 -5.25 19.58 12.25
N LEU A 49 -5.02 20.73 11.62
CA LEU A 49 -3.71 21.09 11.06
C LEU A 49 -2.78 21.80 12.04
N ALA A 50 -3.29 22.24 13.20
CA ALA A 50 -2.51 23.00 14.17
C ALA A 50 -1.23 22.28 14.63
N ARG A 51 -1.27 20.95 14.74
CA ARG A 51 -0.10 20.13 15.12
C ARG A 51 1.02 20.11 14.09
N TYR A 52 0.74 20.53 12.85
CA TYR A 52 1.71 20.57 11.76
C TYR A 52 2.18 22.00 11.44
N GLU A 53 1.63 23.02 12.11
CA GLU A 53 1.99 24.42 11.90
C GLU A 53 3.43 24.70 12.37
N LEU A 54 4.25 25.25 11.46
CA LEU A 54 5.61 25.69 11.73
C LEU A 54 5.60 27.16 12.14
N ARG A 55 5.37 27.39 13.44
CA ARG A 55 5.26 28.76 13.99
C ARG A 55 6.58 29.52 13.87
N GLY A 56 6.49 30.78 13.46
CA GLY A 56 7.65 31.67 13.32
C GLY A 56 8.44 31.50 12.03
N MET A 57 8.03 30.59 11.14
CA MET A 57 8.73 30.39 9.87
C MET A 57 8.25 31.38 8.80
N LEU A 58 9.20 32.00 8.11
CA LEU A 58 8.92 32.89 6.99
C LEU A 58 8.60 32.07 5.74
N LEU A 59 7.53 32.43 5.05
CA LEU A 59 7.15 31.79 3.80
C LEU A 59 7.71 32.56 2.59
N PRO A 60 8.07 31.84 1.51
CA PRO A 60 8.28 32.44 0.19
C PRO A 60 7.03 33.21 -0.26
N GLN A 61 7.21 34.18 -1.16
CA GLN A 61 6.07 34.92 -1.70
C GLN A 61 5.11 33.99 -2.45
N GLN A 62 3.83 34.35 -2.53
CA GLN A 62 2.81 33.47 -3.11
C GLN A 62 3.09 33.10 -4.59
N SER A 63 3.80 33.96 -5.32
CA SER A 63 4.28 33.71 -6.70
C SER A 63 5.36 32.63 -6.81
N GLU A 64 5.91 32.15 -5.69
CA GLU A 64 6.99 31.15 -5.63
C GLU A 64 6.48 29.78 -5.18
N ARG A 65 5.14 29.58 -5.12
CA ARG A 65 4.56 28.28 -4.76
C ARG A 65 4.68 27.27 -5.89
N PHE A 66 5.02 26.04 -5.52
CA PHE A 66 5.02 24.88 -6.40
C PHE A 66 3.61 24.54 -6.91
N LEU A 67 3.52 23.98 -8.12
CA LEU A 67 2.30 23.38 -8.64
C LEU A 67 2.02 22.03 -7.94
N ALA A 68 0.79 21.53 -8.06
CA ALA A 68 0.43 20.21 -7.50
C ALA A 68 1.35 19.09 -8.03
N SER A 69 1.66 19.12 -9.33
CA SER A 69 2.58 18.17 -9.97
C SER A 69 4.02 18.28 -9.44
N ASP A 70 4.47 19.47 -9.05
CA ASP A 70 5.79 19.69 -8.46
C ASP A 70 5.86 19.07 -7.06
N TYR A 71 4.83 19.22 -6.23
CA TYR A 71 4.76 18.55 -4.92
C TYR A 71 4.80 17.03 -5.04
N VAL A 72 4.09 16.46 -6.02
CA VAL A 72 4.16 15.02 -6.31
C VAL A 72 5.59 14.61 -6.71
N ARG A 73 6.21 15.36 -7.62
CA ARG A 73 7.59 15.09 -8.08
C ARG A 73 8.60 15.17 -6.95
N LEU A 74 8.52 16.19 -6.10
CA LEU A 74 9.42 16.37 -4.95
C LEU A 74 9.28 15.23 -3.94
N ARG A 75 8.04 14.81 -3.65
CA ARG A 75 7.80 13.65 -2.77
C ARG A 75 8.37 12.37 -3.37
N GLN A 76 8.18 12.13 -4.67
CA GLN A 76 8.74 10.97 -5.38
C GLN A 76 10.28 10.97 -5.38
N SER A 77 10.91 12.13 -5.34
CA SER A 77 12.37 12.26 -5.19
C SER A 77 12.86 12.23 -3.74
N GLY A 78 12.01 11.90 -2.76
CA GLY A 78 12.41 11.85 -1.35
C GLY A 78 12.56 13.21 -0.68
N ILE A 79 12.02 14.27 -1.26
CA ILE A 79 12.12 15.64 -0.72
C ILE A 79 10.84 15.98 0.03
N SER A 80 10.97 16.24 1.32
CA SER A 80 9.90 16.79 2.15
C SER A 80 9.83 18.29 1.96
N THR A 81 8.63 18.80 1.68
CA THR A 81 8.41 20.23 1.42
C THR A 81 7.57 20.86 2.50
N ILE A 82 7.90 22.12 2.80
CA ILE A 82 7.04 23.00 3.58
C ILE A 82 5.88 23.44 2.71
N LEU A 83 4.70 23.48 3.29
CA LEU A 83 3.47 23.94 2.66
C LEU A 83 3.10 25.32 3.19
N GLY A 84 2.96 26.29 2.28
CA GLY A 84 2.35 27.57 2.59
C GLY A 84 0.84 27.48 2.41
N ILE A 85 0.07 27.61 3.48
CA ILE A 85 -1.40 27.51 3.48
C ILE A 85 -1.94 28.76 4.17
N ASN A 86 -2.68 29.61 3.45
CA ASN A 86 -3.30 30.83 4.00
C ASN A 86 -2.36 31.70 4.84
N GLY A 87 -1.13 31.93 4.34
CA GLY A 87 -0.11 32.76 5.00
C GLY A 87 0.62 32.09 6.17
N LYS A 88 0.32 30.83 6.47
CA LYS A 88 0.97 30.03 7.52
C LYS A 88 1.75 28.87 6.94
N ALA A 89 2.87 28.54 7.57
CA ALA A 89 3.70 27.43 7.19
C ALA A 89 3.29 26.14 7.90
N TYR A 90 3.27 25.04 7.17
CA TYR A 90 2.97 23.72 7.70
C TYR A 90 3.92 22.66 7.16
N MET A 91 4.15 21.62 7.96
CA MET A 91 4.52 20.32 7.41
C MET A 91 3.26 19.62 6.88
N GLY A 92 3.40 18.82 5.83
CA GLY A 92 2.28 17.99 5.37
C GLY A 92 1.87 16.95 6.43
N PRO A 93 0.59 16.55 6.49
CA PRO A 93 0.18 15.39 7.28
C PRO A 93 1.03 14.16 6.94
N GLY A 94 1.57 13.49 7.97
CA GLY A 94 2.56 12.41 7.82
C GLY A 94 4.03 12.87 7.92
N LEU A 95 4.28 14.16 8.18
CA LEU A 95 5.60 14.74 8.52
C LEU A 95 6.70 14.64 7.45
N GLY A 96 6.44 14.01 6.30
CA GLY A 96 7.35 13.97 5.16
C GLY A 96 7.62 12.58 4.61
N VAL A 97 8.80 12.41 4.03
CA VAL A 97 9.37 11.14 3.53
C VAL A 97 10.86 11.09 3.87
N ALA A 98 11.39 9.88 4.06
CA ALA A 98 12.83 9.67 4.13
C ALA A 98 13.45 9.87 2.74
N THR A 99 14.60 10.55 2.67
CA THR A 99 15.22 10.94 1.39
C THR A 99 15.67 9.77 0.53
N ASP A 100 16.09 8.67 1.14
CA ASP A 100 16.45 7.43 0.45
C ASP A 100 15.22 6.60 0.00
N GLY A 101 14.02 7.00 0.45
CA GLY A 101 12.74 6.32 0.20
C GLY A 101 12.65 4.90 0.76
N THR A 102 13.57 4.49 1.63
CA THR A 102 13.65 3.09 2.11
C THR A 102 12.41 2.69 2.89
N SER A 103 11.91 3.57 3.76
CA SER A 103 10.67 3.35 4.52
C SER A 103 9.45 3.16 3.61
N THR A 104 9.31 4.01 2.59
CA THR A 104 8.22 3.88 1.60
C THR A 104 8.31 2.54 0.87
N LYS A 105 9.50 2.17 0.36
CA LYS A 105 9.72 0.90 -0.34
C LYS A 105 9.42 -0.31 0.54
N ALA A 106 9.80 -0.26 1.83
CA ALA A 106 9.52 -1.33 2.77
C ALA A 106 8.00 -1.52 3.01
N VAL A 107 7.27 -0.42 3.19
CA VAL A 107 5.81 -0.45 3.37
C VAL A 107 5.11 -0.93 2.09
N ASP A 108 5.50 -0.42 0.92
CA ASP A 108 4.95 -0.85 -0.37
C ASP A 108 5.18 -2.35 -0.60
N PHE A 109 6.38 -2.84 -0.24
CA PHE A 109 6.70 -4.25 -0.30
C PHE A 109 5.82 -5.08 0.63
N ALA A 110 5.67 -4.67 1.90
CA ALA A 110 4.83 -5.36 2.88
C ALA A 110 3.36 -5.40 2.43
N ASN A 111 2.82 -4.26 1.97
CA ASN A 111 1.47 -4.17 1.43
C ASN A 111 1.29 -5.14 0.25
N ARG A 112 2.25 -5.20 -0.66
CA ARG A 112 2.19 -6.12 -1.80
C ARG A 112 2.16 -7.59 -1.35
N VAL A 113 3.01 -7.98 -0.39
CA VAL A 113 2.99 -9.35 0.18
C VAL A 113 1.61 -9.65 0.77
N GLN A 114 1.04 -8.74 1.57
CA GLN A 114 -0.30 -8.92 2.15
C GLN A 114 -1.39 -9.06 1.09
N HIS A 115 -1.38 -8.23 0.04
CA HIS A 115 -2.37 -8.30 -1.04
C HIS A 115 -2.32 -9.63 -1.80
N GLU A 116 -1.13 -10.13 -2.12
CA GLU A 116 -0.98 -11.41 -2.81
C GLU A 116 -1.39 -12.59 -1.93
N LEU A 117 -1.04 -12.56 -0.63
CA LEU A 117 -1.52 -13.57 0.33
C LEU A 117 -3.04 -13.55 0.47
N HIS A 118 -3.65 -12.37 0.63
CA HIS A 118 -5.10 -12.24 0.74
C HIS A 118 -5.82 -12.71 -0.52
N ARG A 119 -5.28 -12.37 -1.70
CA ARG A 119 -5.81 -12.86 -2.97
C ARG A 119 -5.72 -14.38 -3.08
N GLY A 120 -4.58 -14.96 -2.71
CA GLY A 120 -4.38 -16.41 -2.67
C GLY A 120 -5.38 -17.08 -1.72
N GLU A 121 -5.57 -16.52 -0.53
CA GLU A 121 -6.54 -17.00 0.46
C GLU A 121 -7.97 -16.96 -0.10
N GLN A 122 -8.37 -15.86 -0.73
CA GLN A 122 -9.70 -15.75 -1.33
C GLN A 122 -9.94 -16.83 -2.39
N MET A 123 -8.95 -17.11 -3.23
CA MET A 123 -9.04 -18.18 -4.23
C MET A 123 -9.14 -19.55 -3.58
N PHE A 124 -8.29 -19.84 -2.58
CA PHE A 124 -8.33 -21.09 -1.84
C PHE A 124 -9.69 -21.31 -1.15
N ARG A 125 -10.24 -20.28 -0.49
CA ARG A 125 -11.52 -20.34 0.21
C ARG A 125 -12.73 -20.51 -0.71
N GLN A 126 -12.63 -20.16 -1.99
CA GLN A 126 -13.70 -20.45 -2.96
C GLN A 126 -13.82 -21.95 -3.25
N GLU A 127 -12.70 -22.67 -3.28
CA GLU A 127 -12.65 -24.11 -3.52
C GLU A 127 -12.78 -24.91 -2.21
N HIS A 128 -12.31 -24.35 -1.09
CA HIS A 128 -12.20 -24.99 0.21
C HIS A 128 -12.71 -24.07 1.35
N PRO A 129 -14.02 -23.76 1.40
CA PRO A 129 -14.57 -22.76 2.32
C PRO A 129 -14.30 -23.08 3.79
N GLU A 130 -14.53 -24.33 4.20
CA GLU A 130 -14.46 -24.79 5.59
C GLU A 130 -13.12 -25.47 5.95
N ALA A 131 -12.15 -25.48 5.03
CA ALA A 131 -10.89 -26.16 5.29
C ALA A 131 -10.10 -25.42 6.39
N GLU A 132 -9.71 -26.17 7.42
CA GLU A 132 -8.67 -25.72 8.33
C GLU A 132 -7.33 -25.84 7.59
N ALA A 133 -6.74 -24.71 7.23
CA ALA A 133 -5.55 -24.68 6.40
C ALA A 133 -4.49 -23.77 7.00
N MET A 134 -3.23 -24.16 6.82
CA MET A 134 -2.06 -23.41 7.27
C MET A 134 -1.31 -22.85 6.07
N LEU A 135 -0.81 -21.63 6.18
CA LEU A 135 0.16 -21.11 5.22
C LEU A 135 1.46 -21.91 5.34
N PHE A 136 2.03 -22.31 4.22
CA PHE A 136 3.33 -22.97 4.20
C PHE A 136 4.18 -22.48 3.03
N VAL A 137 5.49 -22.69 3.14
CA VAL A 137 6.46 -22.35 2.10
C VAL A 137 7.37 -23.55 1.85
N ARG A 138 7.58 -23.87 0.58
CA ARG A 138 8.47 -24.95 0.11
C ARG A 138 9.91 -24.47 0.06
N LYS A 139 10.86 -25.42 0.02
CA LYS A 139 12.30 -25.15 -0.16
C LYS A 139 12.63 -24.36 -1.43
N ASP A 140 11.82 -24.49 -2.48
CA ASP A 140 11.95 -23.70 -3.71
C ASP A 140 11.37 -22.27 -3.59
N ALA A 141 10.86 -21.92 -2.40
CA ALA A 141 10.18 -20.68 -2.03
C ALA A 141 8.79 -20.48 -2.66
N THR A 142 8.20 -21.54 -3.22
CA THR A 142 6.77 -21.53 -3.55
C THR A 142 5.93 -21.55 -2.28
N VAL A 143 4.80 -20.85 -2.31
CA VAL A 143 3.92 -20.65 -1.15
C VAL A 143 2.57 -21.28 -1.46
N GLY A 144 1.92 -21.82 -0.43
CA GLY A 144 0.58 -22.39 -0.56
C GLY A 144 -0.14 -22.56 0.77
N PHE A 145 -1.32 -23.17 0.70
CA PHE A 145 -2.10 -23.58 1.86
C PHE A 145 -2.07 -25.10 2.02
N TYR A 146 -1.73 -25.59 3.19
CA TYR A 146 -1.73 -27.00 3.54
C TYR A 146 -2.95 -27.31 4.42
N ILE A 147 -3.70 -28.36 4.09
CA ILE A 147 -4.85 -28.83 4.88
C ILE A 147 -4.38 -30.04 5.72
N PRO A 148 -4.22 -29.90 7.05
CA PRO A 148 -3.87 -31.01 7.92
C PRO A 148 -4.93 -32.12 7.84
N GLY A 149 -4.50 -33.36 7.55
CA GLY A 149 -5.38 -34.53 7.43
C GLY A 149 -5.78 -34.92 6.00
N ALA A 150 -5.65 -34.00 5.02
CA ALA A 150 -5.74 -34.34 3.61
C ALA A 150 -4.36 -34.58 2.96
N ASP A 151 -3.28 -34.30 3.70
CA ASP A 151 -1.88 -34.30 3.25
C ASP A 151 -1.68 -33.66 1.88
N THR A 152 -2.47 -32.61 1.62
CA THR A 152 -2.50 -31.91 0.34
C THR A 152 -2.24 -30.43 0.57
N ALA A 153 -1.36 -29.90 -0.27
CA ALA A 153 -0.98 -28.51 -0.34
C ALA A 153 -1.44 -27.88 -1.65
N TYR A 154 -1.99 -26.67 -1.57
CA TYR A 154 -2.52 -25.92 -2.68
C TYR A 154 -1.66 -24.69 -2.92
N GLY A 155 -0.98 -24.64 -4.06
CA GLY A 155 -0.13 -23.52 -4.40
C GLY A 155 -0.92 -22.26 -4.67
N ILE A 156 -0.39 -21.13 -4.18
CA ILE A 156 -0.90 -19.81 -4.52
C ILE A 156 0.00 -19.13 -5.54
N PHE A 157 -0.61 -18.44 -6.50
CA PHE A 157 0.12 -17.65 -7.48
C PHE A 157 0.38 -16.26 -6.90
N LEU A 158 1.62 -16.01 -6.48
CA LEU A 158 2.06 -14.71 -5.99
C LEU A 158 2.49 -13.83 -7.19
N GLY A 159 1.57 -12.97 -7.65
CA GLY A 159 1.83 -11.94 -8.67
C GLY A 159 1.49 -12.34 -10.10
N ARG A 160 0.87 -11.43 -10.88
CA ARG A 160 0.47 -11.60 -12.31
C ARG A 160 1.63 -11.81 -13.32
N SER A 161 2.87 -11.89 -12.89
CA SER A 161 4.04 -12.09 -13.77
C SER A 161 5.27 -12.30 -12.90
N ASN A 162 5.87 -13.50 -12.87
CA ASN A 162 7.26 -13.83 -12.45
C ASN A 162 8.03 -12.83 -11.55
N ASP A 163 7.42 -12.21 -10.54
CA ASP A 163 8.07 -11.18 -9.74
C ASP A 163 8.79 -11.88 -8.60
N SER A 164 10.08 -12.12 -8.84
CA SER A 164 10.99 -12.86 -7.97
C SER A 164 11.10 -12.28 -6.56
N SER A 165 10.67 -11.05 -6.31
CA SER A 165 10.88 -10.37 -5.03
C SER A 165 9.98 -10.87 -3.89
N VAL A 166 8.73 -11.25 -4.17
CA VAL A 166 7.84 -11.85 -3.15
C VAL A 166 8.29 -13.28 -2.82
N THR A 167 8.61 -14.07 -3.84
CA THR A 167 9.22 -15.40 -3.69
C THR A 167 10.53 -15.32 -2.90
N TYR A 168 11.38 -14.33 -3.18
CA TYR A 168 12.64 -14.13 -2.48
C TYR A 168 12.43 -13.78 -0.99
N PHE A 169 11.39 -13.02 -0.67
CA PHE A 169 11.05 -12.74 0.73
C PHE A 169 10.71 -14.01 1.51
N PHE A 170 9.85 -14.87 0.96
CA PHE A 170 9.51 -16.13 1.63
C PHE A 170 10.70 -17.09 1.71
N ARG A 171 11.58 -17.08 0.70
CA ARG A 171 12.87 -17.80 0.76
C ARG A 171 13.69 -17.36 1.96
N ARG A 172 13.93 -16.05 2.09
CA ARG A 172 14.70 -15.50 3.23
C ARG A 172 14.02 -15.77 4.57
N LEU A 173 12.70 -15.74 4.62
CA LEU A 173 11.97 -16.00 5.86
C LEU A 173 12.14 -17.45 6.35
N ILE A 174 12.28 -18.42 5.44
CA ILE A 174 12.71 -19.78 5.78
C ILE A 174 14.18 -19.79 6.23
N GLU A 175 15.07 -19.29 5.37
CA GLU A 175 16.53 -19.43 5.52
C GLU A 175 17.07 -18.70 6.75
N GLU A 176 16.57 -17.49 7.04
CA GLU A 176 17.12 -16.60 8.06
C GLU A 176 16.34 -16.68 9.38
N ALA A 177 15.01 -16.84 9.32
CA ALA A 177 14.17 -16.68 10.50
C ALA A 177 13.72 -18.02 11.10
N GLY A 178 13.72 -19.12 10.33
CA GLY A 178 13.22 -20.42 10.80
C GLY A 178 11.76 -20.37 11.28
N ILE A 179 11.00 -19.33 10.89
CA ILE A 179 9.66 -19.03 11.40
C ILE A 179 8.61 -19.95 10.78
N LEU A 180 8.89 -20.50 9.61
CA LEU A 180 7.95 -21.35 8.88
C LEU A 180 8.30 -22.82 9.00
N LYS A 181 7.27 -23.65 9.19
CA LYS A 181 7.41 -25.10 9.09
C LYS A 181 7.49 -25.49 7.62
N GLU A 182 8.49 -26.29 7.28
CA GLU A 182 8.53 -26.92 5.96
C GLU A 182 7.36 -27.90 5.82
N MET A 183 6.87 -28.04 4.59
CA MET A 183 5.87 -29.06 4.25
C MET A 183 6.45 -30.45 4.54
N PRO A 184 5.63 -31.42 5.00
CA PRO A 184 6.02 -32.83 4.99
C PRO A 184 6.51 -33.25 3.60
N ASP A 185 7.60 -34.03 3.53
CA ASP A 185 8.21 -34.46 2.26
C ASP A 185 7.25 -35.32 1.40
N ASP A 186 6.24 -35.93 2.03
CA ASP A 186 5.21 -36.79 1.42
C ASP A 186 3.91 -36.07 1.05
N ALA A 187 3.75 -34.79 1.40
CA ALA A 187 2.53 -34.07 1.09
C ALA A 187 2.38 -33.80 -0.43
N ILE A 188 1.15 -33.96 -0.93
CA ILE A 188 0.82 -33.79 -2.34
C ILE A 188 0.72 -32.31 -2.67
N TRP A 189 1.53 -31.85 -3.63
CA TRP A 189 1.46 -30.49 -4.14
C TRP A 189 0.52 -30.38 -5.33
N THR A 190 -0.53 -29.57 -5.16
CA THR A 190 -1.42 -29.15 -6.24
C THR A 190 -0.97 -27.79 -6.72
N ALA A 191 -0.53 -27.71 -7.97
CA ALA A 191 -0.14 -26.45 -8.59
C ALA A 191 -1.34 -25.46 -8.63
N PRO A 192 -1.10 -24.14 -8.57
CA PRO A 192 -2.18 -23.16 -8.63
C PRO A 192 -3.02 -23.37 -9.89
N THR A 193 -4.35 -23.40 -9.76
CA THR A 193 -5.25 -23.39 -10.90
C THR A 193 -5.08 -22.06 -11.64
N THR A 194 -4.62 -22.11 -12.90
CA THR A 194 -4.47 -20.91 -13.74
C THR A 194 -5.84 -20.47 -14.21
N ASN A 195 -6.67 -19.91 -13.32
CA ASN A 195 -7.85 -19.17 -13.77
C ASN A 195 -7.40 -17.83 -14.32
N ASN A 196 -6.96 -17.88 -15.58
CA ASN A 196 -6.75 -16.75 -16.46
C ASN A 196 -8.12 -16.16 -16.85
N GLN A 197 -8.90 -15.71 -15.88
CA GLN A 197 -10.04 -14.83 -16.14
C GLN A 197 -9.67 -13.43 -15.67
N SER A 198 -8.96 -12.73 -16.56
CA SER A 198 -9.11 -11.29 -16.62
C SER A 198 -10.60 -11.00 -16.82
N PRO A 199 -11.25 -10.14 -16.02
CA PRO A 199 -12.51 -9.58 -16.45
C PRO A 199 -12.23 -8.87 -17.77
N ALA A 200 -12.97 -9.25 -18.82
CA ALA A 200 -12.92 -8.58 -20.11
C ALA A 200 -13.02 -7.06 -19.89
N ALA A 201 -12.14 -6.34 -20.59
CA ALA A 201 -12.02 -4.89 -20.54
C ALA A 201 -13.31 -4.18 -20.94
#